data_AF-A0A4Q9MUI3-F1
#
_entry.id   AF-A0A4Q9MUI3-F1
#
_cell.length_a   1.000
_cell.length_b   1.000
_cell.length_c   1.000
_cell.angle_alpha   90.00
_cell.angle_beta   90.00
_cell.angle_gamma   90.00
#
_symmetry.space_group_name_H-M   'P 1'
#
loop_
_entity.id
_entity.type
_entity.pdbx_description
1 polymer ?
#
loop_
_entity_poly.entity_id
_entity_poly.type
_entity_poly.pdbx_seq_one_letter_code
_entity_poly.pdbx_strand_id
1 'polypeptide(L)'
;AFERAHWRFGLERASTWMERPGELVQTRSAWTDKGLYAAYEGIPNGFWETSTYTNDHLVRVGLYGWLPQATNTSLDLPKATVEKVWMGWKAISGTSPCWLCPSAARNGEMEKACEWLLHLLFEFSDVWMSMGAVRVTTPYFQGSGALLYVIAMMAKGWSGSNRIAPGFPNRGWEMKVEG
;
A
#
# COMPACT_ATOMS: atom_id res chain seq x y z
N ALA A 1 13.23 -1.02 2.69
CA ALA A 1 12.36 -1.53 3.78
C ALA A 1 11.11 -2.24 3.27
N PHE A 2 10.28 -1.63 2.41
CA PHE A 2 9.21 -2.37 1.73
C PHE A 2 9.72 -3.66 1.07
N GLU A 3 10.79 -3.57 0.28
CA GLU A 3 11.38 -4.74 -0.38
C GLU A 3 11.83 -5.80 0.63
N ARG A 4 12.44 -5.40 1.74
CA ARG A 4 12.84 -6.33 2.81
C ARG A 4 11.63 -7.01 3.44
N ALA A 5 10.57 -6.26 3.73
CA ALA A 5 9.34 -6.82 4.25
C ALA A 5 8.63 -7.73 3.23
N HIS A 6 8.68 -7.38 1.94
CA HIS A 6 8.13 -8.18 0.86
C HIS A 6 8.89 -9.50 0.71
N TRP A 7 10.23 -9.45 0.72
CA TRP A 7 11.09 -10.64 0.72
C TRP A 7 10.85 -11.51 1.94
N ARG A 8 10.80 -10.91 3.13
CA ARG A 8 10.48 -11.62 4.36
C ARG A 8 9.12 -12.32 4.26
N PHE A 9 8.09 -11.61 3.82
CA PHE A 9 6.76 -12.18 3.63
C PHE A 9 6.77 -13.36 2.64
N GLY A 10 7.42 -13.19 1.48
CA GLY A 10 7.53 -14.24 0.47
C GLY A 10 8.28 -15.47 1.00
N LEU A 11 9.40 -15.27 1.70
CA LEU A 11 10.19 -16.34 2.30
C LEU A 11 9.45 -17.06 3.43
N GLU A 12 8.72 -16.34 4.28
CA GLU A 12 7.87 -16.93 5.32
C GLU A 12 6.79 -17.82 4.70
N ARG A 13 6.11 -17.35 3.64
CA ARG A 13 5.10 -18.16 2.92
C ARG A 13 5.70 -19.38 2.25
N ALA A 14 6.84 -19.22 1.58
CA ALA A 14 7.56 -20.33 0.95
C ALA A 14 8.00 -21.37 1.99
N SER A 15 8.48 -20.92 3.14
CA SER A 15 8.85 -21.78 4.28
C SER A 15 7.65 -22.60 4.75
N THR A 16 6.51 -21.95 4.99
CA THR A 16 5.26 -22.66 5.37
C THR A 16 4.83 -23.68 4.33
N TRP A 17 5.06 -23.43 3.03
CA TRP A 17 4.75 -24.41 1.98
C TRP A 17 5.71 -25.59 1.94
N MET A 18 7.00 -25.39 2.27
CA MET A 18 8.00 -26.45 2.37
C MET A 18 7.81 -27.32 3.63
N GLU A 19 7.34 -26.73 4.73
CA GLU A 19 7.04 -27.48 5.96
C GLU A 19 5.88 -28.47 5.78
N ARG A 20 4.90 -28.17 4.90
CA ARG A 20 3.73 -29.03 4.64
C ARG A 20 4.09 -30.46 4.16
N PRO A 21 5.01 -30.64 3.20
CA PRO A 21 5.53 -31.97 2.84
C PRO A 21 6.62 -32.51 3.79
N GLY A 22 7.00 -31.76 4.84
CA GLY A 22 8.00 -32.19 5.83
C GLY A 22 9.46 -31.85 5.48
N GLU A 23 9.69 -30.91 4.56
CA GLU A 23 11.05 -30.48 4.19
C GLU A 23 11.70 -29.64 5.29
N LEU A 24 13.02 -29.78 5.46
CA LEU A 24 13.79 -28.99 6.42
C LEU A 24 13.99 -27.57 5.91
N VAL A 25 13.36 -26.60 6.57
CA VAL A 25 13.54 -25.18 6.28
C VAL A 25 14.64 -24.59 7.15
N GLN A 26 15.77 -24.20 6.55
CA GLN A 26 16.76 -23.38 7.23
C GLN A 26 16.28 -21.93 7.32
N THR A 27 15.73 -21.55 8.47
CA THR A 27 15.34 -20.17 8.74
C THR A 27 16.58 -19.29 8.91
N ARG A 28 16.86 -18.43 7.93
CA ARG A 28 17.88 -17.36 8.09
C ARG A 28 17.28 -16.23 8.94
N SER A 29 17.85 -16.01 10.12
CA SER A 29 17.35 -15.02 11.08
C SER A 29 17.85 -13.60 10.80
N ALA A 30 16.94 -12.67 11.07
CA ALA A 30 17.15 -11.28 11.48
C ALA A 30 17.72 -10.26 10.46
N TRP A 31 16.85 -9.77 9.58
CA TRP A 31 16.99 -8.41 9.05
C TRP A 31 16.32 -7.43 10.02
N THR A 32 17.07 -6.57 10.70
CA THR A 32 16.54 -5.53 11.61
C THR A 32 16.55 -4.15 10.94
N ASP A 33 15.40 -3.47 10.92
CA ASP A 33 15.26 -2.10 10.40
C ASP A 33 15.43 -1.05 11.51
N LYS A 34 16.16 0.05 11.23
CA LYS A 34 16.30 1.23 12.11
C LYS A 34 15.69 2.47 11.44
N GLY A 35 14.59 3.02 11.99
CA GLY A 35 14.05 4.35 11.63
C GLY A 35 13.15 4.44 10.39
N LEU A 36 12.86 5.68 9.94
CA LEU A 36 12.04 5.99 8.75
C LEU A 36 12.57 5.29 7.48
N TYR A 37 11.67 4.93 6.57
CA TYR A 37 12.02 4.11 5.42
C TYR A 37 12.79 4.88 4.35
N ALA A 38 14.11 4.80 4.46
CA ALA A 38 15.04 5.20 3.41
C ALA A 38 14.78 4.45 2.10
N ALA A 39 15.06 5.14 0.98
CA ALA A 39 15.01 4.55 -0.35
C ALA A 39 15.93 3.34 -0.50
N TYR A 40 17.16 3.49 -0.01
CA TYR A 40 18.21 2.49 -0.02
C TYR A 40 19.13 2.75 1.19
N GLU A 41 19.96 1.78 1.52
CA GLU A 41 20.91 1.89 2.62
C GLU A 41 22.04 2.88 2.29
N GLY A 42 22.29 3.84 3.17
CA GLY A 42 23.31 4.88 2.96
C GLY A 42 22.82 6.12 2.20
N ILE A 43 21.50 6.30 2.04
CA ILE A 43 20.97 7.56 1.48
C ILE A 43 21.31 8.76 2.39
N PRO A 44 21.67 9.93 1.85
CA PRO A 44 22.03 11.09 2.66
C PRO A 44 20.93 11.54 3.64
N ASN A 45 21.36 12.09 4.78
CA ASN A 45 20.46 12.80 5.71
C ASN A 45 19.76 13.97 4.96
N GLY A 46 18.47 14.17 5.22
CA GLY A 46 17.66 15.15 4.48
C GLY A 46 17.02 14.61 3.19
N PHE A 47 17.12 13.30 2.91
CA PHE A 47 16.43 12.63 1.81
C PHE A 47 14.96 13.05 1.68
N TRP A 48 14.24 13.06 2.80
CA TRP A 48 12.81 13.41 2.84
C TRP A 48 12.51 14.88 2.55
N GLU A 49 13.52 15.74 2.54
CA GLU A 49 13.43 17.18 2.31
C GLU A 49 13.92 17.56 0.90
N THR A 50 14.48 16.61 0.16
CA THR A 50 15.04 16.84 -1.18
C THR A 50 14.04 16.40 -2.25
N SER A 51 13.54 17.34 -3.04
CA SER A 51 12.53 17.11 -4.09
C SER A 51 12.97 16.08 -5.14
N THR A 52 14.28 15.98 -5.41
CA THR A 52 14.85 15.02 -6.37
C THR A 52 14.63 13.57 -5.95
N TYR A 53 14.52 13.29 -4.66
CA TYR A 53 14.32 11.94 -4.12
C TYR A 53 12.88 11.67 -3.67
N THR A 54 12.04 12.71 -3.71
CA THR A 54 10.63 12.71 -3.30
C THR A 54 9.73 13.07 -4.48
N ASN A 55 10.03 12.51 -5.65
CA ASN A 55 9.25 12.74 -6.87
C ASN A 55 8.88 11.45 -7.61
N ASP A 56 9.20 10.28 -7.08
CA ASP A 56 9.08 9.00 -7.80
C ASP A 56 8.79 7.78 -6.91
N HIS A 57 8.19 6.75 -7.52
CA HIS A 57 7.82 5.41 -7.08
C HIS A 57 7.29 5.23 -5.63
N LEU A 58 5.97 5.08 -5.54
CA LEU A 58 5.18 5.00 -4.30
C LEU A 58 5.36 3.74 -3.45
N VAL A 59 6.15 2.76 -3.87
CA VAL A 59 6.24 1.44 -3.22
C VAL A 59 6.45 1.48 -1.70
N ARG A 60 7.06 2.54 -1.18
CA ARG A 60 7.31 2.74 0.26
C ARG A 60 6.03 2.87 1.09
N VAL A 61 4.93 3.38 0.51
CA VAL A 61 3.64 3.48 1.20
C VAL A 61 2.99 2.10 1.37
N GLY A 62 3.40 1.13 0.55
CA GLY A 62 2.81 -0.21 0.56
C GLY A 62 3.14 -1.05 1.80
N LEU A 63 4.05 -0.60 2.65
CA LEU A 63 4.53 -1.41 3.77
C LEU A 63 3.42 -1.70 4.79
N TYR A 64 2.57 -0.72 5.06
CA TYR A 64 1.36 -0.91 5.84
C TYR A 64 0.17 -0.54 4.97
N GLY A 65 -0.46 -1.55 4.37
CA GLY A 65 -1.45 -1.38 3.33
C GLY A 65 -1.49 -2.66 2.51
N TRP A 66 -0.44 -2.86 1.73
CA TRP A 66 -0.29 -3.98 0.80
C TRP A 66 0.33 -5.24 1.42
N LEU A 67 1.20 -5.07 2.41
CA LEU A 67 1.79 -6.21 3.13
C LEU A 67 1.10 -6.43 4.48
N PRO A 68 0.95 -7.69 4.95
CA PRO A 68 0.56 -7.95 6.33
C PRO A 68 1.51 -7.26 7.31
N GLN A 69 1.00 -6.89 8.48
CA GLN A 69 1.86 -6.30 9.51
C GLN A 69 2.89 -7.34 9.94
N ALA A 70 4.18 -7.00 9.82
CA ALA A 70 5.25 -7.81 10.37
C ALA A 70 5.18 -7.80 11.90
N THR A 71 5.35 -8.97 12.52
CA THR A 71 5.33 -9.15 13.97
C THR A 71 6.25 -8.15 14.67
N ASN A 72 5.74 -7.47 15.70
CA ASN A 72 6.47 -6.49 16.53
C ASN A 72 6.93 -5.19 15.81
N THR A 73 6.30 -4.81 14.68
CA THR A 73 6.59 -3.52 14.04
C THR A 73 5.55 -2.46 14.45
N SER A 74 6.02 -1.28 14.92
CA SER A 74 5.15 -0.11 15.18
C SER A 74 4.46 0.35 13.89
N LEU A 75 3.19 0.75 14.02
CA LEU A 75 2.37 1.28 12.92
C LEU A 75 2.52 2.80 12.74
N ASP A 76 3.12 3.49 13.71
CA ASP A 76 3.25 4.95 13.69
C ASP A 76 4.12 5.40 12.52
N LEU A 77 5.17 4.62 12.24
CA LEU A 77 6.14 4.93 11.19
C LEU A 77 5.56 4.75 9.77
N PRO A 78 4.89 3.63 9.43
CA PRO A 78 4.15 3.52 8.17
C PRO A 78 3.05 4.58 8.01
N LYS A 79 2.29 4.88 9.08
CA LYS A 79 1.27 5.94 9.08
C LYS A 79 1.87 7.29 8.71
N ALA A 80 2.92 7.72 9.41
CA ALA A 80 3.61 8.97 9.14
C ALA A 80 4.21 9.01 7.72
N THR A 81 4.65 7.87 7.19
CA THR A 81 5.17 7.78 5.81
C THR A 81 4.09 8.04 4.77
N VAL A 82 2.91 7.43 4.93
CA VAL A 82 1.76 7.62 4.03
C VAL A 82 1.29 9.07 4.03
N GLU A 83 1.13 9.67 5.21
CA GLU A 83 0.74 11.08 5.35
C GLU A 83 1.76 12.02 4.72
N LYS A 84 3.05 11.78 4.94
CA LYS A 84 4.13 12.60 4.36
C LYS A 84 4.15 12.52 2.83
N VAL A 85 3.89 11.34 2.27
CA VAL A 85 3.79 11.15 0.82
C VAL A 85 2.55 11.87 0.27
N TRP A 86 1.40 11.73 0.91
CA TRP A 86 0.18 12.42 0.48
C TRP A 86 0.33 13.95 0.50
N MET A 87 0.88 14.53 1.57
CA MET A 87 1.04 15.98 1.70
C MET A 87 2.17 16.58 0.83
N GLY A 88 3.23 15.81 0.57
CA GLY A 88 4.47 16.34 0.02
C GLY A 88 4.72 16.03 -1.46
N TRP A 89 4.09 14.98 -2.02
CA TRP A 89 4.38 14.57 -3.40
C TRP A 89 3.52 15.30 -4.43
N LYS A 90 4.19 16.15 -5.20
CA LYS A 90 3.66 16.81 -6.41
C LYS A 90 3.37 15.83 -7.57
N ALA A 91 3.63 14.54 -7.40
CA ALA A 91 3.55 13.51 -8.44
C ALA A 91 2.42 12.48 -8.22
N ILE A 92 1.46 12.76 -7.33
CA ILE A 92 0.27 11.91 -7.17
C ILE A 92 -0.50 11.94 -8.50
N SER A 93 -0.43 10.82 -9.22
CA SER A 93 -0.99 10.68 -10.56
C SER A 93 -1.11 9.19 -10.91
N GLY A 94 -2.02 8.85 -11.82
CA GLY A 94 -2.27 7.46 -12.20
C GLY A 94 -2.66 6.59 -11.00
N THR A 95 -1.94 5.49 -10.75
CA THR A 95 -2.24 4.50 -9.68
C THR A 95 -2.02 4.99 -8.26
N SER A 96 -1.59 6.24 -8.07
CA SER A 96 -1.14 6.75 -6.78
C SER A 96 -2.16 6.59 -5.65
N PRO A 97 -3.45 6.94 -5.84
CA PRO A 97 -4.44 6.77 -4.79
C PRO A 97 -4.72 5.30 -4.45
N CYS A 98 -4.60 4.39 -5.42
CA CYS A 98 -4.71 2.96 -5.16
C CYS A 98 -3.56 2.44 -4.29
N TRP A 99 -2.37 3.03 -4.37
CA TRP A 99 -1.26 2.66 -3.48
C TRP A 99 -1.49 3.11 -2.03
N LEU A 100 -2.07 4.30 -1.84
CA LEU A 100 -2.28 4.93 -0.53
C LEU A 100 -3.53 4.42 0.20
N CYS A 101 -4.60 4.15 -0.54
CA CYS A 101 -5.92 3.79 -0.01
C CYS A 101 -5.89 2.57 0.96
N PRO A 102 -5.22 1.44 0.63
CA PRO A 102 -5.08 0.31 1.54
C PRO A 102 -4.49 0.68 2.91
N SER A 103 -3.56 1.64 2.95
CA SER A 103 -2.95 2.11 4.18
C SER A 103 -3.96 2.87 5.04
N ALA A 104 -4.66 3.84 4.46
CA ALA A 104 -5.69 4.62 5.16
C ALA A 104 -6.82 3.71 5.68
N ALA A 105 -7.31 2.78 4.85
CA ALA A 105 -8.32 1.82 5.25
C ALA A 105 -7.89 0.98 6.47
N ARG A 106 -6.64 0.48 6.47
CA ARG A 106 -6.09 -0.30 7.59
C ARG A 106 -5.81 0.55 8.83
N ASN A 107 -5.57 1.84 8.66
CA ASN A 107 -5.38 2.80 9.75
C ASN A 107 -6.68 3.20 10.46
N GLY A 108 -7.84 2.78 9.95
CA GLY A 108 -9.14 3.23 10.46
C GLY A 108 -9.60 4.55 9.87
N GLU A 109 -8.97 5.01 8.78
CA GLU A 109 -9.26 6.28 8.09
C GLU A 109 -10.04 6.00 6.81
N MET A 110 -11.16 5.28 6.93
CA MET A 110 -11.91 4.78 5.77
C MET A 110 -12.49 5.90 4.90
N GLU A 111 -12.90 7.01 5.50
CA GLU A 111 -13.36 8.21 4.80
C GLU A 111 -12.24 8.77 3.90
N LYS A 112 -11.03 8.93 4.45
CA LYS A 112 -9.85 9.36 3.71
C LYS A 112 -9.48 8.37 2.60
N ALA A 113 -9.59 7.08 2.87
CA ALA A 113 -9.35 6.03 1.87
C ALA A 113 -10.29 6.17 0.67
N CYS A 114 -11.58 6.46 0.90
CA CYS A 114 -12.55 6.74 -0.15
C CYS A 114 -12.27 8.08 -0.86
N GLU A 115 -11.96 9.15 -0.12
CA GLU A 115 -11.62 10.46 -0.69
C GLU A 115 -10.44 10.38 -1.66
N TRP A 116 -9.41 9.59 -1.33
CA TRP A 116 -8.28 9.37 -2.23
C TRP A 116 -8.67 8.65 -3.52
N LEU A 117 -9.48 7.60 -3.44
CA LEU A 117 -9.97 6.89 -4.63
C LEU A 117 -10.89 7.77 -5.51
N LEU A 118 -11.52 8.78 -4.94
CA LEU A 118 -12.38 9.74 -5.63
C LEU A 118 -11.63 11.05 -5.98
N HIS A 119 -10.33 11.12 -5.73
CA HIS A 119 -9.56 12.33 -5.92
C HIS A 119 -9.47 12.69 -7.40
N LEU A 120 -9.53 13.99 -7.72
CA LEU A 120 -9.51 14.50 -9.10
C LEU A 120 -8.26 14.11 -9.90
N LEU A 121 -7.18 13.71 -9.23
CA LEU A 121 -5.94 13.24 -9.88
C LEU A 121 -6.00 11.75 -10.29
N PHE A 122 -7.07 11.04 -9.95
CA PHE A 122 -7.35 9.68 -10.40
C PHE A 122 -8.43 9.70 -11.50
N GLU A 123 -8.00 10.14 -12.67
CA GLU A 123 -8.89 10.39 -13.79
C GLU A 123 -9.18 9.12 -14.59
N PHE A 124 -10.35 9.08 -15.20
CA PHE A 124 -10.79 8.03 -16.11
C PHE A 124 -11.23 8.65 -17.43
N SER A 125 -10.93 7.97 -18.54
CA SER A 125 -11.41 8.36 -19.85
C SER A 125 -12.92 8.13 -19.99
N ASP A 126 -13.48 8.61 -21.10
CA ASP A 126 -14.86 8.36 -21.55
C ASP A 126 -15.21 6.87 -21.74
N VAL A 127 -14.19 6.03 -21.94
CA VAL A 127 -14.31 4.56 -22.00
C VAL A 127 -13.94 3.88 -20.67
N TRP A 128 -13.91 4.62 -19.56
CA TRP A 128 -13.68 4.12 -18.20
C TRP A 128 -12.31 3.46 -17.98
N MET A 129 -11.32 3.83 -18.78
CA MET A 129 -9.94 3.41 -18.56
C MET A 129 -9.23 4.47 -17.73
N SER A 130 -8.49 4.06 -16.70
CA SER A 130 -7.72 5.02 -15.91
C SER A 130 -6.68 5.73 -16.78
N MET A 131 -6.58 7.04 -16.61
CA MET A 131 -5.63 7.89 -17.30
C MET A 131 -4.22 7.68 -16.72
N GLY A 132 -3.23 7.74 -17.60
CA GLY A 132 -1.84 7.80 -17.19
C GLY A 132 -1.47 9.19 -16.64
N ALA A 133 -0.45 9.22 -15.80
CA ALA A 133 0.19 10.43 -15.31
C ALA A 133 0.97 11.17 -16.41
N VAL A 134 1.55 12.34 -16.10
CA VAL A 134 2.50 13.07 -16.99
C VAL A 134 3.64 12.17 -17.50
N ARG A 135 4.03 11.15 -16.74
CA ARG A 135 5.13 10.21 -17.07
C ARG A 135 4.65 8.86 -17.62
N VAL A 136 3.35 8.66 -17.77
CA VAL A 136 2.75 7.36 -18.09
C VAL A 136 1.68 7.53 -19.17
N THR A 137 1.74 6.74 -20.23
CA THR A 137 0.80 6.85 -21.35
C THR A 137 -0.61 6.36 -20.99
N THR A 138 -1.63 7.03 -21.53
CA THR A 138 -3.04 6.61 -21.49
C THR A 138 -3.36 5.72 -22.70
N PRO A 139 -4.17 4.64 -22.57
CA PRO A 139 -4.82 4.16 -21.35
C PRO A 139 -3.85 3.41 -20.43
N TYR A 140 -4.02 3.58 -19.12
CA TYR A 140 -3.13 2.99 -18.14
C TYR A 140 -3.78 1.81 -17.41
N PHE A 141 -3.72 0.62 -17.98
CA PHE A 141 -4.42 -0.58 -17.47
C PHE A 141 -4.15 -0.91 -16.00
N GLN A 142 -2.94 -0.60 -15.52
CA GLN A 142 -2.56 -0.83 -14.12
C GLN A 142 -3.43 -0.03 -13.13
N GLY A 143 -3.94 1.15 -13.50
CA GLY A 143 -4.83 1.95 -12.64
C GLY A 143 -6.19 1.29 -12.44
N SER A 144 -6.85 0.85 -13.52
CA SER A 144 -8.12 0.13 -13.46
C SER A 144 -7.99 -1.18 -12.67
N GLY A 145 -6.92 -1.95 -12.91
CA GLY A 145 -6.66 -3.19 -12.15
C GLY A 145 -6.40 -2.93 -10.66
N ALA A 146 -5.64 -1.88 -10.34
CA ALA A 146 -5.38 -1.50 -8.96
C ALA A 146 -6.65 -1.05 -8.23
N LEU A 147 -7.52 -0.27 -8.89
CA LEU A 147 -8.81 0.13 -8.31
C LEU A 147 -9.66 -1.10 -7.94
N LEU A 148 -9.82 -2.04 -8.88
CA LEU A 148 -10.60 -3.26 -8.63
C LEU A 148 -10.04 -4.06 -7.46
N TYR A 149 -8.71 -4.21 -7.40
CA TYR A 149 -8.04 -4.93 -6.32
C TYR A 149 -8.26 -4.24 -4.96
N VAL A 150 -8.09 -2.92 -4.90
CA VAL A 150 -8.24 -2.14 -3.67
C VAL A 150 -9.69 -2.16 -3.17
N ILE A 151 -10.67 -2.01 -4.06
CA ILE A 151 -12.09 -2.12 -3.69
C ILE A 151 -12.41 -3.52 -3.14
N ALA A 152 -11.91 -4.58 -3.79
CA ALA A 152 -12.07 -5.94 -3.29
C ALA A 152 -11.42 -6.13 -1.91
N MET A 153 -10.22 -5.60 -1.71
CA MET A 153 -9.53 -5.61 -0.42
C MET A 153 -10.32 -4.82 0.65
N MET A 154 -10.86 -3.64 0.34
CA MET A 154 -11.67 -2.86 1.28
C MET A 154 -12.98 -3.59 1.64
N ALA A 155 -13.56 -4.33 0.69
CA ALA A 155 -14.81 -5.05 0.86
C ALA A 155 -14.65 -6.36 1.64
N LYS A 156 -13.65 -7.20 1.30
CA LYS A 156 -13.41 -8.49 1.97
C LYS A 156 -12.52 -8.36 3.20
N GLY A 157 -11.65 -7.37 3.22
CA GLY A 157 -10.72 -7.13 4.30
C GLY A 157 -9.37 -7.83 4.17
N TRP A 158 -8.63 -7.77 5.27
CA TRP A 158 -7.30 -8.31 5.45
C TRP A 158 -7.25 -9.18 6.71
N SER A 159 -6.17 -9.92 6.92
CA SER A 159 -5.96 -10.72 8.13
C SER A 159 -6.21 -9.90 9.40
N GLY A 160 -7.10 -10.39 10.27
CA GLY A 160 -7.51 -9.70 11.51
C GLY A 160 -8.70 -8.74 11.35
N SER A 161 -9.27 -8.62 10.15
CA SER A 161 -10.53 -7.89 9.96
C SER A 161 -11.71 -8.70 10.48
N ASN A 162 -12.53 -8.08 11.35
CA ASN A 162 -13.65 -8.76 12.02
C ASN A 162 -15.03 -8.16 11.67
N ARG A 163 -15.11 -7.36 10.59
CA ARG A 163 -16.35 -6.70 10.14
C ARG A 163 -16.56 -6.90 8.64
N ILE A 164 -17.81 -6.77 8.21
CA ILE A 164 -18.17 -6.66 6.79
C ILE A 164 -17.59 -5.34 6.26
N ALA A 165 -17.03 -5.38 5.04
CA ALA A 165 -16.49 -4.21 4.36
C ALA A 165 -15.58 -3.34 5.25
N PRO A 166 -14.50 -3.91 5.84
CA PRO A 166 -13.69 -3.22 6.84
C PRO A 166 -13.00 -1.97 6.34
N GLY A 167 -12.74 -1.87 5.03
CA GLY A 167 -12.13 -0.69 4.44
C GLY A 167 -13.08 0.46 4.14
N PHE A 168 -14.40 0.28 4.31
CA PHE A 168 -15.38 1.33 4.04
C PHE A 168 -15.87 2.03 5.32
N PRO A 169 -16.37 3.28 5.24
CA PRO A 169 -17.03 3.93 6.37
C PRO A 169 -18.18 3.08 6.93
N ASN A 170 -18.44 3.16 8.23
CA ASN A 170 -19.61 2.52 8.85
C ASN A 170 -20.74 3.50 9.15
N ARG A 171 -20.43 4.80 9.25
CA ARG A 171 -21.41 5.83 9.56
C ARG A 171 -21.95 6.41 8.26
N GLY A 172 -23.25 6.25 8.04
CA GLY A 172 -23.94 6.75 6.84
C GLY A 172 -23.78 5.88 5.60
N TRP A 173 -23.16 4.70 5.72
CA TRP A 173 -22.98 3.74 4.63
C TRP A 173 -23.61 2.39 5.02
N GLU A 174 -24.50 1.89 4.17
CA GLU A 174 -25.05 0.53 4.29
C GLU A 174 -24.33 -0.36 3.27
N MET A 175 -23.45 -1.24 3.77
CA MET A 175 -22.59 -2.07 2.92
C MET A 175 -23.20 -3.44 2.67
N LYS A 176 -23.27 -3.84 1.39
CA LYS A 176 -23.51 -5.21 0.96
C LYS A 176 -22.31 -5.68 0.13
N VAL A 177 -21.80 -6.86 0.44
CA VAL A 177 -20.63 -7.44 -0.24
C VAL A 177 -21.00 -8.86 -0.66
N GLU A 178 -20.85 -9.15 -1.94
CA GLU A 178 -21.11 -10.47 -2.52
C GLU A 178 -19.82 -11.04 -3.12
N GLY A 179 -19.81 -12.36 -3.34
CA GLY A 179 -18.67 -13.11 -3.89
C GLY A 179 -18.08 -14.13 -2.93
#